data_AF-A0A957ZHK5-F1
#
_entry.id   AF-A0A957ZHK5-F1
#
_cell.length_a   1.000
_cell.length_b   1.000
_cell.length_c   1.000
_cell.angle_alpha   90.00
_cell.angle_beta   90.00
_cell.angle_gamma   90.00
#
_symmetry.space_group_name_H-M   'P 1'
#
loop_
_entity.id
_entity.type
_entity.pdbx_description
1 polymer ?
#
loop_
_entity_poly.entity_id
_entity_poly.type
_entity_poly.pdbx_seq_one_letter_code
_entity_poly.pdbx_strand_id
1 'polypeptide(L)'
;GYGGHPEIELALVRLYHATGEERYLALSKYLVEERGQQDPHYYDIEAVERGEDPRKFWARTYEYCQAHAPIREHDKVVGHAVRAMYLMSGVADLAHEYDDPTLLAVCERLWENLVYQRMYLTGGIGPSRHNEGFTTDYDLPDETAYAETCASISLIMWNYRLLQFAGDGKYADIIEQTLYNGFISGVSLAGDSFFYVNPLASDSSHHRTPWFECPCCPPNVGRILASLGNYLYSTSDDGLWVHFYAQNSASVTVGEQPVQVRLTSNYPWDGAIKLALTLDPPQAFALNLRIPGWCDEWSVKVNGEIVATTPSGKGYVAITRTWESGDVVELDLAMPVQ
;
A
#
# COMPACT_ATOMS: atom_id res chain seq x y z
N GLY A 1 -23.57 1.18 -14.56
CA GLY A 1 -23.45 0.09 -13.57
C GLY A 1 -22.00 -0.22 -13.29
N TYR A 2 -21.72 -0.89 -12.19
CA TYR A 2 -20.37 -1.18 -11.68
C TYR A 2 -20.32 -2.53 -10.95
N GLY A 3 -19.13 -3.12 -10.84
CA GLY A 3 -18.96 -4.46 -10.24
C GLY A 3 -19.14 -4.47 -8.71
N GLY A 4 -19.63 -5.59 -8.18
CA GLY A 4 -19.73 -5.85 -6.73
C GLY A 4 -18.38 -6.02 -6.02
N HIS A 5 -17.29 -6.24 -6.77
CA HIS A 5 -15.93 -6.32 -6.25
C HIS A 5 -15.04 -5.34 -7.03
N PRO A 6 -14.68 -4.18 -6.46
CA PRO A 6 -13.75 -3.22 -7.08
C PRO A 6 -12.40 -3.87 -7.40
N GLU A 7 -11.85 -3.60 -8.58
CA GLU A 7 -10.53 -4.04 -9.07
C GLU A 7 -10.32 -3.46 -10.49
N ILE A 8 -11.39 -3.39 -11.27
CA ILE A 8 -11.34 -2.89 -12.64
C ILE A 8 -10.92 -1.42 -12.71
N GLU A 9 -11.27 -0.63 -11.70
CA GLU A 9 -10.98 0.79 -11.61
C GLU A 9 -9.47 1.06 -11.63
N LEU A 10 -8.70 0.39 -10.76
CA LEU A 10 -7.24 0.50 -10.72
C LEU A 10 -6.56 -0.19 -11.92
N ALA A 11 -7.14 -1.27 -12.45
CA ALA A 11 -6.62 -1.96 -13.62
C ALA A 11 -6.72 -1.10 -14.89
N LEU A 12 -7.82 -0.35 -15.05
CA LEU A 12 -8.02 0.56 -16.17
C LEU A 12 -7.03 1.73 -16.17
N VAL A 13 -6.64 2.26 -15.00
CA VAL A 13 -5.60 3.30 -14.94
C VAL A 13 -4.25 2.74 -15.38
N ARG A 14 -3.88 1.53 -14.93
CA ARG A 14 -2.66 0.87 -15.43
C ARG A 14 -2.70 0.61 -16.93
N LEU A 15 -3.87 0.26 -17.47
CA LEU A 15 -4.04 0.07 -18.92
C LEU A 15 -3.92 1.40 -19.68
N TYR A 16 -4.43 2.50 -19.12
CA TYR A 16 -4.20 3.84 -19.62
C TYR A 16 -2.70 4.16 -19.67
N HIS A 17 -1.95 3.99 -18.58
CA HIS A 17 -0.49 4.22 -18.56
C HIS A 17 0.26 3.41 -19.61
N ALA A 18 -0.15 2.16 -19.84
CA ALA A 18 0.51 1.27 -20.79
C ALA A 18 0.20 1.61 -22.27
N THR A 19 -0.87 2.36 -22.55
CA THR A 19 -1.39 2.53 -23.93
C THR A 19 -1.57 3.98 -24.37
N GLY A 20 -1.69 4.92 -23.43
CA GLY A 20 -2.08 6.31 -23.67
C GLY A 20 -3.55 6.50 -24.08
N GLU A 21 -4.38 5.45 -24.04
CA GLU A 21 -5.78 5.53 -24.48
C GLU A 21 -6.69 6.08 -23.39
N GLU A 22 -7.09 7.34 -23.54
CA GLU A 22 -7.88 8.10 -22.56
C GLU A 22 -9.23 7.46 -22.20
N ARG A 23 -9.83 6.66 -23.09
CA ARG A 23 -11.09 5.96 -22.78
C ARG A 23 -11.00 5.03 -21.58
N TYR A 24 -9.82 4.46 -21.30
CA TYR A 24 -9.63 3.62 -20.12
C TYR A 24 -9.66 4.43 -18.83
N LEU A 25 -8.97 5.58 -18.81
CA LEU A 25 -8.99 6.50 -17.67
C LEU A 25 -10.39 7.08 -17.45
N ALA A 26 -11.10 7.46 -18.52
CA ALA A 26 -12.48 7.94 -18.45
C ALA A 26 -13.44 6.87 -17.91
N LEU A 27 -13.27 5.60 -18.30
CA LEU A 27 -14.08 4.50 -17.78
C LEU A 27 -13.78 4.24 -16.30
N SER A 28 -12.51 4.30 -15.87
CA SER A 28 -12.15 4.19 -14.45
C SER A 28 -12.85 5.27 -13.62
N LYS A 29 -12.78 6.52 -14.07
CA LYS A 29 -13.48 7.65 -13.43
C LYS A 29 -14.99 7.43 -13.35
N TYR A 30 -15.62 7.00 -14.44
CA TYR A 30 -17.04 6.68 -14.43
C TYR A 30 -17.39 5.64 -13.36
N LEU A 31 -16.64 4.54 -13.28
CA LEU A 31 -16.93 3.46 -12.34
C LEU A 31 -16.79 3.89 -10.87
N VAL A 32 -15.83 4.74 -10.56
CA VAL A 32 -15.64 5.30 -9.21
C VAL A 32 -16.74 6.29 -8.85
N GLU A 33 -17.07 7.22 -9.73
CA GLU A 33 -18.07 8.27 -9.47
C GLU A 33 -19.51 7.72 -9.48
N GLU A 34 -19.79 6.70 -10.29
CA GLU A 34 -21.08 6.03 -10.35
C GLU A 34 -21.35 5.17 -9.10
N ARG A 35 -20.30 4.67 -8.44
CA ARG A 35 -20.44 3.77 -7.28
C ARG A 35 -21.15 4.49 -6.13
N GLY A 36 -22.26 3.89 -5.69
CA GLY A 36 -23.06 4.38 -4.57
C GLY A 36 -23.95 5.59 -4.88
N GLN A 37 -24.09 5.98 -6.15
CA GLN A 37 -25.14 6.91 -6.57
C GLN A 37 -26.53 6.35 -6.20
N GLN A 38 -27.41 7.24 -5.75
CA GLN A 38 -28.75 6.92 -5.27
C GLN A 38 -29.82 7.35 -6.29
N ASP A 39 -31.04 6.83 -6.13
CA ASP A 39 -32.25 7.23 -6.88
C ASP A 39 -32.21 7.06 -8.42
N PRO A 40 -32.22 5.81 -8.93
CA PRO A 40 -32.16 4.54 -8.19
C PRO A 40 -30.74 3.98 -8.06
N HIS A 41 -30.48 3.24 -6.97
CA HIS A 41 -29.21 2.56 -6.79
C HIS A 41 -29.03 1.43 -7.83
N TYR A 42 -27.86 1.36 -8.47
CA TYR A 42 -27.62 0.40 -9.58
C TYR A 42 -27.95 -1.06 -9.20
N TYR A 43 -27.55 -1.53 -8.00
CA TYR A 43 -27.87 -2.89 -7.55
C TYR A 43 -29.37 -3.14 -7.34
N ASP A 44 -30.17 -2.11 -7.08
CA ASP A 44 -31.63 -2.26 -7.02
C ASP A 44 -32.20 -2.46 -8.42
N ILE A 45 -31.71 -1.69 -9.41
CA ILE A 45 -32.12 -1.78 -10.81
C ILE A 45 -31.88 -3.20 -11.32
N GLU A 46 -30.64 -3.70 -11.21
CA GLU A 46 -30.31 -5.03 -11.73
C GLU A 46 -31.02 -6.17 -10.98
N ALA A 47 -31.30 -6.02 -9.68
CA ALA A 47 -32.09 -6.99 -8.94
C ALA A 47 -33.54 -7.06 -9.44
N VAL A 48 -34.18 -5.90 -9.66
CA VAL A 48 -35.53 -5.84 -10.23
C VAL A 48 -35.57 -6.45 -11.64
N GLU A 49 -34.57 -6.17 -12.47
CA GLU A 49 -34.46 -6.75 -13.82
C GLU A 49 -34.31 -8.28 -13.81
N ARG A 50 -33.66 -8.84 -12.77
CA ARG A 50 -33.60 -10.29 -12.53
C ARG A 50 -34.85 -10.89 -11.90
N GLY A 51 -35.84 -10.06 -11.53
CA GLY A 51 -37.03 -10.50 -10.81
C GLY A 51 -36.78 -10.79 -9.31
N GLU A 52 -35.73 -10.23 -8.75
CA GLU A 52 -35.35 -10.34 -7.35
C GLU A 52 -35.92 -9.15 -6.53
N ASP A 53 -36.06 -9.34 -5.21
CA ASP A 53 -36.40 -8.25 -4.29
C ASP A 53 -35.10 -7.59 -3.82
N PRO A 54 -34.81 -6.33 -4.15
CA PRO A 54 -33.54 -5.70 -3.77
C PRO A 54 -33.27 -5.66 -2.26
N ARG A 55 -34.33 -5.68 -1.44
CA ARG A 55 -34.23 -5.75 0.03
C ARG A 55 -33.63 -7.08 0.52
N LYS A 56 -33.56 -8.09 -0.34
CA LYS A 56 -32.94 -9.39 -0.07
C LYS A 56 -31.49 -9.45 -0.55
N PHE A 57 -30.83 -8.29 -0.73
CA PHE A 57 -29.41 -8.24 -1.02
C PHE A 57 -28.64 -9.13 -0.04
N TRP A 58 -27.85 -10.05 -0.57
CA TRP A 58 -27.29 -11.17 0.19
C TRP A 58 -26.36 -10.72 1.32
N ALA A 59 -25.63 -9.62 1.13
CA ALA A 59 -24.74 -9.05 2.15
C ALA A 59 -25.47 -8.08 3.12
N ARG A 60 -26.80 -7.96 3.00
CA ARG A 60 -27.70 -7.14 3.83
C ARG A 60 -27.53 -5.63 3.73
N THR A 61 -26.34 -5.15 3.39
CA THR A 61 -26.00 -3.73 3.23
C THR A 61 -25.05 -3.55 2.04
N TYR A 62 -25.19 -2.43 1.34
CA TYR A 62 -24.26 -2.03 0.27
C TYR A 62 -22.91 -1.53 0.79
N GLU A 63 -22.76 -1.33 2.10
CA GLU A 63 -21.44 -1.12 2.72
C GLU A 63 -20.47 -2.25 2.38
N TYR A 64 -20.96 -3.50 2.26
CA TYR A 64 -20.13 -4.66 1.92
C TYR A 64 -19.33 -4.47 0.60
N CYS A 65 -19.89 -3.75 -0.36
CA CYS A 65 -19.28 -3.40 -1.65
C CYS A 65 -18.88 -1.92 -1.76
N GLN A 66 -18.83 -1.20 -0.63
CA GLN A 66 -18.55 0.24 -0.56
C GLN A 66 -19.43 1.07 -1.51
N ALA A 67 -20.69 0.67 -1.66
CA ALA A 67 -21.67 1.30 -2.55
C ALA A 67 -22.87 1.89 -1.79
N HIS A 68 -22.75 2.08 -0.47
CA HIS A 68 -23.81 2.66 0.36
C HIS A 68 -24.02 4.16 0.11
N ALA A 69 -23.01 4.86 -0.40
CA ALA A 69 -23.03 6.28 -0.73
C ALA A 69 -21.98 6.58 -1.83
N PRO A 70 -22.05 7.73 -2.53
CA PRO A 70 -21.00 8.19 -3.42
C PRO A 70 -19.65 8.26 -2.69
N ILE A 71 -18.56 7.91 -3.36
CA ILE A 71 -17.22 7.80 -2.74
C ILE A 71 -16.78 9.06 -1.98
N ARG A 72 -17.21 10.23 -2.46
CA ARG A 72 -16.88 11.54 -1.86
C ARG A 72 -17.53 11.77 -0.51
N GLU A 73 -18.62 11.06 -0.24
CA GLU A 73 -19.40 11.14 0.99
C GLU A 73 -18.96 10.10 2.03
N HIS A 74 -18.02 9.20 1.69
CA HIS A 74 -17.52 8.21 2.64
C HIS A 74 -16.73 8.90 3.76
N ASP A 75 -17.08 8.60 5.00
CA ASP A 75 -16.45 9.12 6.21
C ASP A 75 -15.50 8.11 6.89
N LYS A 76 -15.69 6.82 6.65
CA LYS A 76 -14.91 5.71 7.22
C LYS A 76 -14.83 4.51 6.27
N VAL A 77 -13.84 3.64 6.49
CA VAL A 77 -13.72 2.39 5.73
C VAL A 77 -14.70 1.34 6.25
N VAL A 78 -15.54 0.80 5.36
CA VAL A 78 -16.62 -0.14 5.71
C VAL A 78 -16.63 -1.37 4.81
N GLY A 79 -17.35 -2.41 5.22
CA GLY A 79 -17.58 -3.61 4.42
C GLY A 79 -16.33 -4.47 4.23
N HIS A 80 -16.29 -5.22 3.14
CA HIS A 80 -15.22 -6.18 2.85
C HIS A 80 -13.88 -5.48 2.64
N ALA A 81 -12.82 -5.95 3.31
CA ALA A 81 -11.55 -5.24 3.38
C ALA A 81 -10.84 -5.15 2.01
N VAL A 82 -10.72 -6.28 1.29
CA VAL A 82 -10.07 -6.29 -0.05
C VAL A 82 -10.76 -5.33 -1.02
N ARG A 83 -12.09 -5.41 -1.12
CA ARG A 83 -12.90 -4.53 -1.97
C ARG A 83 -12.65 -3.05 -1.67
N ALA A 84 -12.65 -2.67 -0.39
CA ALA A 84 -12.41 -1.30 0.02
C ALA A 84 -11.03 -0.81 -0.45
N MET A 85 -9.98 -1.59 -0.21
CA MET A 85 -8.61 -1.17 -0.55
C MET A 85 -8.35 -1.15 -2.07
N TYR A 86 -8.98 -2.04 -2.85
CA TYR A 86 -8.92 -1.98 -4.31
C TYR A 86 -9.68 -0.77 -4.86
N LEU A 87 -10.86 -0.45 -4.32
CA LEU A 87 -11.56 0.78 -4.66
C LEU A 87 -10.69 1.99 -4.36
N MET A 88 -10.13 2.06 -3.15
CA MET A 88 -9.29 3.18 -2.73
C MET A 88 -7.99 3.29 -3.52
N SER A 89 -7.45 2.18 -4.02
CA SER A 89 -6.35 2.20 -4.99
C SER A 89 -6.76 2.90 -6.28
N GLY A 90 -7.94 2.59 -6.84
CA GLY A 90 -8.47 3.28 -8.02
C GLY A 90 -8.79 4.76 -7.75
N VAL A 91 -9.31 5.09 -6.56
CA VAL A 91 -9.58 6.47 -6.15
C VAL A 91 -8.29 7.28 -6.04
N ALA A 92 -7.24 6.71 -5.44
CA ALA A 92 -5.93 7.35 -5.35
C ALA A 92 -5.34 7.59 -6.74
N ASP A 93 -5.40 6.59 -7.62
CA ASP A 93 -4.97 6.72 -9.01
C ASP A 93 -5.70 7.90 -9.69
N LEU A 94 -7.02 7.98 -9.60
CA LEU A 94 -7.80 9.07 -10.20
C LEU A 94 -7.55 10.44 -9.56
N ALA A 95 -7.29 10.49 -8.25
CA ALA A 95 -6.92 11.74 -7.57
C ALA A 95 -5.66 12.35 -8.17
N HIS A 96 -4.68 11.51 -8.51
CA HIS A 96 -3.45 11.94 -9.18
C HIS A 96 -3.69 12.30 -10.66
N GLU A 97 -4.26 11.39 -11.44
CA GLU A 97 -4.41 11.57 -12.91
C GLU A 97 -5.27 12.79 -13.29
N TYR A 98 -6.19 13.19 -12.43
CA TYR A 98 -7.06 14.36 -12.65
C TYR A 98 -6.68 15.59 -11.81
N ASP A 99 -5.58 15.54 -11.06
CA ASP A 99 -5.21 16.59 -10.09
C ASP A 99 -6.41 16.97 -9.20
N ASP A 100 -7.15 15.98 -8.69
CA ASP A 100 -8.41 16.18 -7.97
C ASP A 100 -8.19 16.24 -6.44
N PRO A 101 -8.12 17.44 -5.83
CA PRO A 101 -7.88 17.57 -4.41
C PRO A 101 -9.02 17.01 -3.55
N THR A 102 -10.22 16.90 -4.12
CA THR A 102 -11.39 16.39 -3.39
C THR A 102 -11.39 14.86 -3.31
N LEU A 103 -10.84 14.15 -4.31
CA LEU A 103 -10.57 12.71 -4.18
C LEU A 103 -9.36 12.44 -3.27
N LEU A 104 -8.33 13.29 -3.33
CA LEU A 104 -7.19 13.18 -2.42
C LEU A 104 -7.63 13.31 -0.95
N ALA A 105 -8.49 14.28 -0.65
CA ALA A 105 -9.05 14.45 0.70
C ALA A 105 -9.89 13.25 1.17
N VAL A 106 -10.53 12.51 0.25
CA VAL A 106 -11.22 11.24 0.56
C VAL A 106 -10.19 10.17 0.93
N CYS A 107 -9.13 10.02 0.12
CA CYS A 107 -8.04 9.10 0.41
C CYS A 107 -7.42 9.36 1.79
N GLU A 108 -7.08 10.60 2.11
CA GLU A 108 -6.49 10.96 3.40
C GLU A 108 -7.43 10.66 4.56
N ARG A 109 -8.69 11.10 4.50
CA ARG A 109 -9.68 10.86 5.56
C ARG A 109 -9.90 9.37 5.82
N LEU A 110 -10.08 8.57 4.77
CA LEU A 110 -10.32 7.14 4.92
C LEU A 110 -9.06 6.39 5.35
N TRP A 111 -7.88 6.88 4.95
CA TRP A 111 -6.60 6.33 5.39
C TRP A 111 -6.40 6.56 6.90
N GLU A 112 -6.69 7.77 7.39
CA GLU A 112 -6.60 8.08 8.83
C GLU A 112 -7.58 7.24 9.65
N ASN A 113 -8.83 7.09 9.22
CA ASN A 113 -9.77 6.21 9.88
C ASN A 113 -9.28 4.75 9.91
N LEU A 114 -8.74 4.24 8.79
CA LEU A 114 -8.20 2.90 8.74
C LEU A 114 -7.03 2.72 9.71
N VAL A 115 -5.98 3.53 9.55
CA VAL A 115 -4.70 3.36 10.23
C VAL A 115 -4.83 3.60 11.73
N TYR A 116 -5.59 4.62 12.14
CA TYR A 116 -5.68 4.97 13.57
C TYR A 116 -6.77 4.22 14.33
N GLN A 117 -7.71 3.55 13.65
CA GLN A 117 -8.88 2.98 14.32
C GLN A 117 -9.25 1.56 13.88
N ARG A 118 -8.78 1.07 12.73
CA ARG A 118 -9.27 -0.20 12.12
C ARG A 118 -8.17 -1.09 11.55
N MET A 119 -6.92 -0.90 11.99
CA MET A 119 -5.78 -1.69 11.55
C MET A 119 -5.09 -2.35 12.75
N TYR A 120 -4.79 -3.63 12.62
CA TYR A 120 -4.05 -4.39 13.63
C TYR A 120 -2.57 -3.97 13.66
N LEU A 121 -1.88 -4.29 14.77
CA LEU A 121 -0.44 -4.05 14.91
C LEU A 121 0.41 -4.73 13.82
N THR A 122 -0.12 -5.79 13.20
CA THR A 122 0.54 -6.51 12.10
C THR A 122 0.36 -5.84 10.73
N GLY A 123 -0.37 -4.72 10.63
CA GLY A 123 -0.85 -4.17 9.37
C GLY A 123 -2.03 -4.95 8.76
N GLY A 124 -2.49 -6.02 9.43
CA GLY A 124 -3.70 -6.75 9.04
C GLY A 124 -4.96 -5.89 9.20
N ILE A 125 -5.96 -6.12 8.34
CA ILE A 125 -7.21 -5.37 8.33
C ILE A 125 -8.42 -6.30 8.17
N GLY A 126 -9.55 -5.91 8.75
CA GLY A 126 -10.77 -6.71 8.75
C GLY A 126 -10.85 -7.66 9.97
N PRO A 127 -11.52 -7.27 11.05
CA PRO A 127 -11.68 -8.12 12.23
C PRO A 127 -12.70 -9.26 12.06
N SER A 128 -13.65 -9.16 11.11
CA SER A 128 -14.83 -10.01 11.10
C SER A 128 -14.82 -11.09 10.00
N ARG A 129 -15.07 -12.34 10.40
CA ARG A 129 -15.32 -13.49 9.51
C ARG A 129 -16.63 -13.39 8.73
N HIS A 130 -17.60 -12.62 9.20
CA HIS A 130 -18.93 -12.57 8.59
C HIS A 130 -18.94 -11.82 7.25
N ASN A 131 -18.14 -10.76 7.16
CA ASN A 131 -18.05 -9.88 6.00
C ASN A 131 -16.62 -9.76 5.46
N GLU A 132 -15.67 -10.49 6.05
CA GLU A 132 -14.26 -10.50 5.63
C GLU A 132 -13.67 -9.09 5.64
N GLY A 133 -14.04 -8.32 6.67
CA GLY A 133 -13.99 -6.88 6.57
C GLY A 133 -14.21 -6.16 7.88
N PHE A 134 -14.51 -4.87 7.75
CA PHE A 134 -14.57 -3.92 8.83
C PHE A 134 -15.86 -4.00 9.63
N THR A 135 -15.77 -3.65 10.91
CA THR A 135 -16.91 -3.54 11.84
C THR A 135 -17.02 -2.08 12.30
N THR A 136 -16.69 -1.79 13.55
CA THR A 136 -16.70 -0.44 14.14
C THR A 136 -15.28 0.01 14.50
N ASP A 137 -15.11 1.30 14.76
CA ASP A 137 -13.82 1.85 15.17
C ASP A 137 -13.35 1.18 16.48
N TYR A 138 -12.06 0.84 16.52
CA TYR A 138 -11.37 0.18 17.63
C TYR A 138 -11.80 -1.26 17.96
N ASP A 139 -12.67 -1.87 17.15
CA ASP A 139 -13.02 -3.30 17.26
C ASP A 139 -11.96 -4.17 16.58
N LEU A 140 -10.90 -4.49 17.33
CA LEU A 140 -9.72 -5.23 16.86
C LEU A 140 -9.41 -6.42 17.78
N PRO A 141 -10.28 -7.46 17.85
CA PRO A 141 -10.04 -8.63 18.67
C PRO A 141 -8.90 -9.49 18.08
N ASP A 142 -7.99 -9.97 18.93
CA ASP A 142 -6.81 -10.73 18.46
C ASP A 142 -7.14 -12.16 18.00
N GLU A 143 -7.96 -12.87 18.77
CA GLU A 143 -8.27 -14.29 18.55
C GLU A 143 -9.21 -14.51 17.36
N THR A 144 -10.16 -13.58 17.16
CA THR A 144 -11.20 -13.73 16.13
C THR A 144 -10.91 -12.94 14.85
N ALA A 145 -9.77 -12.24 14.80
CA ALA A 145 -9.33 -11.47 13.65
C ALA A 145 -9.43 -12.26 12.34
N TYR A 146 -9.99 -11.64 11.31
CA TYR A 146 -9.97 -12.20 9.96
C TYR A 146 -8.65 -11.88 9.26
N ALA A 147 -8.23 -10.61 9.25
CA ALA A 147 -6.93 -10.13 8.78
C ALA A 147 -6.46 -10.88 7.52
N GLU A 148 -7.26 -10.81 6.45
CA GLU A 148 -7.06 -11.60 5.25
C GLU A 148 -5.72 -11.26 4.59
N THR A 149 -4.96 -12.27 4.13
CA THR A 149 -3.70 -12.05 3.40
C THR A 149 -3.89 -11.15 2.17
N CYS A 150 -4.98 -11.31 1.40
CA CYS A 150 -5.28 -10.41 0.28
C CYS A 150 -5.58 -8.97 0.72
N ALA A 151 -6.11 -8.78 1.92
CA ALA A 151 -6.40 -7.44 2.43
C ALA A 151 -5.11 -6.72 2.85
N SER A 152 -4.13 -7.44 3.40
CA SER A 152 -2.76 -6.94 3.59
C SER A 152 -2.13 -6.53 2.25
N ILE A 153 -2.31 -7.35 1.21
CA ILE A 153 -1.80 -7.06 -0.14
C ILE A 153 -2.42 -5.81 -0.74
N SER A 154 -3.75 -5.68 -0.67
CA SER A 154 -4.45 -4.52 -1.21
C SER A 154 -4.12 -3.24 -0.42
N LEU A 155 -3.86 -3.34 0.88
CA LEU A 155 -3.35 -2.23 1.69
C LEU A 155 -1.96 -1.76 1.25
N ILE A 156 -1.05 -2.69 0.94
CA ILE A 156 0.27 -2.37 0.35
C ILE A 156 0.10 -1.63 -0.97
N MET A 157 -0.79 -2.12 -1.84
CA MET A 157 -1.06 -1.51 -3.15
C MET A 157 -1.63 -0.09 -3.05
N TRP A 158 -2.51 0.16 -2.07
CA TRP A 158 -3.09 1.47 -1.84
C TRP A 158 -2.06 2.46 -1.26
N ASN A 159 -1.34 2.06 -0.22
CA ASN A 159 -0.30 2.90 0.37
C ASN A 159 0.81 3.23 -0.62
N TYR A 160 1.16 2.31 -1.52
CA TYR A 160 2.20 2.58 -2.51
C TYR A 160 1.80 3.72 -3.46
N ARG A 161 0.53 3.80 -3.85
CA ARG A 161 0.01 4.93 -4.64
C ARG A 161 0.10 6.24 -3.88
N LEU A 162 -0.39 6.26 -2.64
CA LEU A 162 -0.31 7.46 -1.80
C LEU A 162 1.15 7.89 -1.57
N LEU A 163 2.06 6.94 -1.40
CA LEU A 163 3.50 7.19 -1.32
C LEU A 163 4.03 7.85 -2.59
N GLN A 164 3.71 7.33 -3.78
CA GLN A 164 4.16 7.91 -5.05
C GLN A 164 3.65 9.34 -5.25
N PHE A 165 2.41 9.63 -4.86
CA PHE A 165 1.78 10.93 -5.10
C PHE A 165 2.14 11.99 -4.05
N ALA A 166 2.17 11.60 -2.77
CA ALA A 166 2.38 12.53 -1.67
C ALA A 166 3.85 12.65 -1.23
N GLY A 167 4.68 11.63 -1.50
CA GLY A 167 6.06 11.56 -1.01
C GLY A 167 6.16 11.56 0.52
N ASP A 168 5.16 11.01 1.21
CA ASP A 168 5.08 10.99 2.68
C ASP A 168 5.45 9.60 3.24
N GLY A 169 6.43 9.57 4.13
CA GLY A 169 7.02 8.38 4.73
C GLY A 169 6.02 7.55 5.53
N LYS A 170 4.95 8.17 6.06
CA LYS A 170 3.90 7.43 6.79
C LYS A 170 3.25 6.32 5.95
N TYR A 171 3.15 6.50 4.64
CA TYR A 171 2.60 5.47 3.74
C TYR A 171 3.58 4.31 3.57
N ALA A 172 4.88 4.61 3.49
CA ALA A 172 5.93 3.60 3.46
C ALA A 172 6.03 2.83 4.78
N ASP A 173 5.78 3.48 5.92
CA ASP A 173 5.73 2.83 7.24
C ASP A 173 4.61 1.78 7.30
N ILE A 174 3.43 2.09 6.77
CA ILE A 174 2.32 1.11 6.70
C ILE A 174 2.65 -0.05 5.76
N ILE A 175 3.28 0.23 4.61
CA ILE A 175 3.74 -0.83 3.70
C ILE A 175 4.76 -1.72 4.42
N GLU A 176 5.75 -1.15 5.10
CA GLU A 176 6.79 -1.89 5.83
C GLU A 176 6.17 -2.75 6.94
N GLN A 177 5.32 -2.16 7.78
CA GLN A 177 4.61 -2.86 8.85
C GLN A 177 3.80 -4.03 8.29
N THR A 178 3.04 -3.81 7.23
CA THR A 178 2.21 -4.86 6.60
C THR A 178 3.05 -5.93 5.94
N LEU A 179 4.08 -5.54 5.19
CA LEU A 179 4.96 -6.44 4.45
C LEU A 179 5.70 -7.40 5.38
N TYR A 180 6.34 -6.88 6.43
CA TYR A 180 7.15 -7.68 7.36
C TYR A 180 6.33 -8.41 8.43
N ASN A 181 5.01 -8.19 8.49
CA ASN A 181 4.14 -8.87 9.46
C ASN A 181 2.94 -9.54 8.76
N GLY A 182 1.81 -8.84 8.63
CA GLY A 182 0.52 -9.41 8.21
C GLY A 182 0.46 -9.93 6.77
N PHE A 183 1.42 -9.58 5.91
CA PHE A 183 1.56 -10.16 4.58
C PHE A 183 2.36 -11.47 4.61
N ILE A 184 3.63 -11.44 5.06
CA ILE A 184 4.47 -12.65 5.04
C ILE A 184 4.00 -13.72 6.02
N SER A 185 3.22 -13.38 7.05
CA SER A 185 2.53 -14.38 7.87
C SER A 185 1.62 -15.29 7.03
N GLY A 186 1.11 -14.78 5.91
CA GLY A 186 0.23 -15.47 4.97
C GLY A 186 0.86 -16.64 4.22
N VAL A 187 2.19 -16.81 4.26
CA VAL A 187 2.91 -17.84 3.49
C VAL A 187 3.98 -18.52 4.36
N SER A 188 4.18 -19.83 4.17
CA SER A 188 5.26 -20.56 4.84
C SER A 188 6.63 -20.11 4.34
N LEU A 189 7.68 -20.30 5.14
CA LEU A 189 9.06 -20.03 4.69
C LEU A 189 9.46 -20.89 3.48
N ALA A 190 8.86 -22.07 3.33
CA ALA A 190 9.07 -22.94 2.17
C ALA A 190 8.26 -22.50 0.93
N GLY A 191 7.29 -21.58 1.08
CA GLY A 191 6.46 -21.07 -0.02
C GLY A 191 5.37 -22.04 -0.50
N ASP A 192 5.05 -23.08 0.29
CA ASP A 192 4.22 -24.22 -0.12
C ASP A 192 2.87 -24.34 0.60
N SER A 193 2.64 -23.49 1.61
CA SER A 193 1.42 -23.47 2.40
C SER A 193 1.10 -22.06 2.85
N PHE A 194 -0.19 -21.77 2.97
CA PHE A 194 -0.71 -20.40 3.06
C PHE A 194 -1.75 -20.27 4.16
N PHE A 195 -1.86 -19.07 4.73
CA PHE A 195 -3.02 -18.65 5.48
C PHE A 195 -3.93 -17.79 4.59
N TYR A 196 -5.23 -18.04 4.70
CA TYR A 196 -6.24 -17.07 4.26
C TYR A 196 -6.40 -15.99 5.35
N VAL A 197 -6.58 -16.45 6.59
CA VAL A 197 -6.85 -15.66 7.80
C VAL A 197 -5.61 -15.62 8.70
N ASN A 198 -5.22 -14.45 9.18
CA ASN A 198 -4.01 -14.23 9.98
C ASN A 198 -4.36 -13.71 11.39
N PRO A 199 -4.79 -14.60 12.32
CA PRO A 199 -5.16 -14.18 13.66
C PRO A 199 -3.94 -13.76 14.49
N LEU A 200 -4.14 -12.91 15.50
CA LEU A 200 -3.08 -12.43 16.39
C LEU A 200 -2.95 -13.28 17.67
N ALA A 201 -3.95 -14.11 17.95
CA ALA A 201 -3.90 -15.15 18.98
C ALA A 201 -4.42 -16.49 18.43
N SER A 202 -3.92 -17.60 18.95
CA SER A 202 -4.28 -18.94 18.46
C SER A 202 -4.40 -19.95 19.59
N ASP A 203 -5.44 -20.77 19.54
CA ASP A 203 -5.64 -21.97 20.36
C ASP A 203 -5.01 -23.23 19.71
N SER A 204 -4.22 -23.04 18.65
CA SER A 204 -3.61 -24.08 17.81
C SER A 204 -4.57 -24.85 16.89
N SER A 205 -5.81 -24.41 16.71
CA SER A 205 -6.76 -25.05 15.77
C SER A 205 -6.60 -24.58 14.31
N HIS A 206 -5.89 -23.48 14.06
CA HIS A 206 -5.75 -22.86 12.75
C HIS A 206 -4.31 -22.98 12.22
N HIS A 207 -4.17 -23.60 11.04
CA HIS A 207 -2.87 -23.86 10.40
C HIS A 207 -2.89 -23.51 8.92
N ARG A 208 -1.70 -23.23 8.37
CA ARG A 208 -1.54 -23.01 6.93
C ARG A 208 -1.94 -24.27 6.16
N THR A 209 -2.55 -24.09 5.01
CA THR A 209 -2.91 -25.19 4.10
C THR A 209 -2.26 -24.97 2.73
N PRO A 210 -1.99 -26.03 1.95
CA PRO A 210 -1.41 -25.86 0.62
C PRO A 210 -2.29 -25.06 -0.34
N TRP A 211 -3.61 -25.15 -0.17
CA TRP A 211 -4.59 -24.54 -1.08
C TRP A 211 -5.94 -24.30 -0.40
N PHE A 212 -6.81 -23.55 -1.09
CA PHE A 212 -8.19 -23.22 -0.68
C PHE A 212 -9.15 -23.37 -1.87
N GLU A 213 -10.45 -23.53 -1.58
CA GLU A 213 -11.49 -23.51 -2.62
C GLU A 213 -11.57 -22.14 -3.33
N CYS A 214 -11.36 -21.06 -2.59
CA CYS A 214 -11.12 -19.72 -3.11
C CYS A 214 -9.62 -19.40 -3.01
N PRO A 215 -8.79 -19.74 -4.02
CA PRO A 215 -7.35 -19.60 -3.93
C PRO A 215 -6.89 -18.19 -4.32
N CYS A 216 -7.51 -17.16 -3.76
CA CYS A 216 -7.03 -15.79 -3.97
C CYS A 216 -5.61 -15.62 -3.41
N CYS A 217 -5.34 -16.17 -2.22
CA CYS A 217 -4.10 -15.90 -1.47
C CYS A 217 -2.83 -16.38 -2.19
N PRO A 218 -2.68 -17.65 -2.63
CA PRO A 218 -1.41 -18.13 -3.19
C PRO A 218 -0.88 -17.33 -4.40
N PRO A 219 -1.68 -17.08 -5.48
CA PRO A 219 -1.20 -16.28 -6.60
C PRO A 219 -1.04 -14.79 -6.24
N ASN A 220 -1.83 -14.28 -5.29
CA ASN A 220 -1.75 -12.89 -4.85
C ASN A 220 -0.43 -12.63 -4.07
N VAL A 221 -0.02 -13.57 -3.21
CA VAL A 221 1.30 -13.58 -2.57
C VAL A 221 2.40 -13.62 -3.62
N GLY A 222 2.27 -14.52 -4.60
CA GLY A 222 3.23 -14.65 -5.69
C GLY A 222 3.47 -13.33 -6.44
N ARG A 223 2.41 -12.59 -6.80
CA ARG A 223 2.57 -11.31 -7.54
C ARG A 223 3.24 -10.22 -6.71
N ILE A 224 3.02 -10.16 -5.39
CA ILE A 224 3.68 -9.17 -4.53
C ILE A 224 5.15 -9.51 -4.35
N LEU A 225 5.48 -10.77 -4.03
CA LEU A 225 6.88 -11.19 -3.90
C LEU A 225 7.67 -10.97 -5.20
N ALA A 226 7.07 -11.29 -6.35
CA ALA A 226 7.69 -11.09 -7.65
C ALA A 226 7.89 -9.62 -8.02
N SER A 227 7.13 -8.70 -7.44
CA SER A 227 7.19 -7.26 -7.74
C SER A 227 7.84 -6.42 -6.65
N LEU A 228 8.37 -7.03 -5.58
CA LEU A 228 8.90 -6.32 -4.41
C LEU A 228 9.98 -5.28 -4.76
N GLY A 229 10.82 -5.57 -5.77
CA GLY A 229 11.86 -4.64 -6.22
C GLY A 229 11.33 -3.28 -6.69
N ASN A 230 10.07 -3.22 -7.16
CA ASN A 230 9.46 -1.98 -7.64
C ASN A 230 9.08 -1.00 -6.52
N TYR A 231 9.06 -1.45 -5.26
CA TYR A 231 8.68 -0.62 -4.13
C TYR A 231 9.89 0.11 -3.51
N LEU A 232 11.12 -0.35 -3.79
CA LEU A 232 12.32 0.06 -3.07
C LEU A 232 12.67 1.54 -3.27
N TYR A 233 12.45 2.06 -4.47
CA TYR A 233 12.91 3.39 -4.88
C TYR A 233 11.86 4.11 -5.71
N SER A 234 11.87 5.45 -5.62
CA SER A 234 11.23 6.35 -6.57
C SER A 234 12.22 7.38 -7.06
N THR A 235 11.96 7.95 -8.24
CA THR A 235 12.81 9.01 -8.82
C THR A 235 11.97 10.14 -9.41
N SER A 236 12.57 11.32 -9.48
CA SER A 236 12.08 12.51 -10.17
C SER A 236 13.20 13.10 -11.04
N ASP A 237 12.97 14.29 -11.61
CA ASP A 237 13.99 15.05 -12.32
C ASP A 237 15.19 15.45 -11.45
N ASP A 238 14.98 15.59 -10.14
CA ASP A 238 15.92 16.17 -9.19
C ASP A 238 16.09 15.35 -7.90
N GLY A 239 15.55 14.13 -7.85
CA GLY A 239 15.50 13.35 -6.62
C GLY A 239 15.51 11.83 -6.81
N LEU A 240 16.08 11.15 -5.81
CA LEU A 240 16.03 9.70 -5.60
C LEU A 240 15.53 9.43 -4.19
N TRP A 241 14.42 8.71 -4.05
CA TRP A 241 13.89 8.26 -2.77
C TRP A 241 14.26 6.81 -2.51
N VAL A 242 14.74 6.53 -1.30
CA VAL A 242 14.95 5.18 -0.77
C VAL A 242 13.85 4.92 0.24
N HIS A 243 12.88 4.10 -0.15
CA HIS A 243 11.70 3.80 0.66
C HIS A 243 11.93 2.60 1.59
N PHE A 244 12.53 1.52 1.09
CA PHE A 244 12.73 0.30 1.86
C PHE A 244 14.18 -0.13 1.87
N TYR A 245 14.60 -0.65 3.02
CA TYR A 245 15.97 -1.08 3.27
C TYR A 245 16.09 -2.58 3.11
N ALA A 246 16.64 -3.01 1.97
CA ALA A 246 16.91 -4.41 1.67
C ALA A 246 18.20 -4.50 0.86
N GLN A 247 19.04 -5.50 1.10
CA GLN A 247 20.26 -5.67 0.31
C GLN A 247 19.91 -5.88 -1.17
N ASN A 248 20.34 -4.96 -2.05
CA ASN A 248 20.02 -4.99 -3.46
C ASN A 248 21.06 -4.25 -4.33
N SER A 249 20.94 -4.43 -5.64
CA SER A 249 21.56 -3.54 -6.63
C SER A 249 20.50 -3.15 -7.65
N ALA A 250 20.39 -1.86 -7.95
CA ALA A 250 19.38 -1.30 -8.82
C ALA A 250 19.98 -0.29 -9.80
N SER A 251 19.42 -0.25 -11.00
CA SER A 251 19.67 0.80 -11.99
C SER A 251 18.44 1.69 -12.02
N VAL A 252 18.55 2.93 -11.54
CA VAL A 252 17.47 3.92 -11.54
C VAL A 252 17.85 5.09 -12.43
N THR A 253 16.88 5.93 -12.80
CA THR A 253 17.11 7.14 -13.60
C THR A 253 16.67 8.35 -12.80
N VAL A 254 17.57 9.31 -12.59
CA VAL A 254 17.28 10.60 -11.94
C VAL A 254 17.41 11.69 -13.01
N GLY A 255 16.32 12.39 -13.32
CA GLY A 255 16.22 13.18 -14.55
C GLY A 255 16.40 12.29 -15.79
N GLU A 256 17.44 12.58 -16.57
CA GLU A 256 17.75 11.81 -17.79
C GLU A 256 18.96 10.87 -17.63
N GLN A 257 19.56 10.81 -16.43
CA GLN A 257 20.82 10.13 -16.21
C GLN A 257 20.67 8.87 -15.36
N PRO A 258 21.34 7.76 -15.73
CA PRO A 258 21.30 6.54 -14.95
C PRO A 258 22.17 6.65 -13.70
N VAL A 259 21.65 6.17 -12.57
CA VAL A 259 22.37 6.01 -11.31
C VAL A 259 22.29 4.54 -10.90
N GLN A 260 23.45 3.90 -10.73
CA GLN A 260 23.50 2.58 -10.11
C GLN A 260 23.55 2.74 -8.59
N VAL A 261 22.68 2.03 -7.92
CA VAL A 261 22.55 2.02 -6.47
C VAL A 261 22.90 0.62 -5.98
N ARG A 262 23.81 0.53 -5.02
CA ARG A 262 24.07 -0.72 -4.27
C ARG A 262 23.78 -0.49 -2.79
N LEU A 263 22.76 -1.16 -2.29
CA LEU A 263 22.39 -1.15 -0.88
C LEU A 263 22.89 -2.43 -0.22
N THR A 264 23.68 -2.31 0.85
CA THR A 264 24.15 -3.42 1.69
C THR A 264 23.63 -3.21 3.10
N SER A 265 22.92 -4.20 3.64
CA SER A 265 22.36 -4.15 4.99
C SER A 265 21.90 -5.54 5.44
N ASN A 266 21.85 -5.75 6.76
CA ASN A 266 21.19 -6.90 7.39
C ASN A 266 19.76 -6.59 7.86
N TYR A 267 19.20 -5.43 7.49
CA TYR A 267 17.79 -5.10 7.70
C TYR A 267 16.87 -6.25 7.23
N PRO A 268 15.86 -6.66 8.02
CA PRO A 268 15.29 -5.98 9.20
C PRO A 268 15.92 -6.38 10.55
N TRP A 269 17.05 -7.08 10.58
CA TRP A 269 17.67 -7.55 11.84
C TRP A 269 18.62 -6.56 12.50
N ASP A 270 19.09 -5.59 11.73
CA ASP A 270 20.06 -4.58 12.13
C ASP A 270 19.80 -3.29 11.32
N GLY A 271 19.99 -2.15 11.97
CA GLY A 271 19.69 -0.84 11.41
C GLY A 271 20.80 -0.20 10.59
N ALA A 272 21.95 -0.87 10.40
CA ALA A 272 23.05 -0.34 9.60
C ALA A 272 22.77 -0.55 8.10
N ILE A 273 22.71 0.55 7.37
CA ILE A 273 22.39 0.60 5.95
C ILE A 273 23.51 1.35 5.22
N LYS A 274 24.08 0.72 4.20
CA LYS A 274 25.12 1.31 3.36
C LYS A 274 24.66 1.39 1.91
N LEU A 275 24.57 2.60 1.38
CA LEU A 275 24.21 2.91 0.01
C LEU A 275 25.46 3.41 -0.75
N ALA A 276 25.87 2.71 -1.80
CA ALA A 276 26.93 3.16 -2.70
C ALA A 276 26.33 3.57 -4.04
N LEU A 277 26.79 4.70 -4.58
CA LEU A 277 26.33 5.26 -5.85
C LEU A 277 27.42 5.13 -6.93
N THR A 278 27.04 4.69 -8.13
CA THR A 278 27.87 4.76 -9.32
C THR A 278 27.11 5.52 -10.40
N LEU A 279 27.67 6.64 -10.84
CA LEU A 279 27.09 7.52 -11.85
C LEU A 279 28.21 8.18 -12.66
N ASP A 280 27.97 8.39 -13.96
CA ASP A 280 28.86 9.09 -14.87
C ASP A 280 28.00 9.81 -15.93
N PRO A 281 28.00 11.15 -16.00
CA PRO A 281 28.82 12.09 -15.23
C PRO A 281 28.35 12.33 -13.79
N PRO A 282 29.12 13.05 -12.95
CA PRO A 282 28.62 13.60 -11.69
C PRO A 282 27.35 14.42 -11.86
N GLN A 283 26.40 14.29 -10.94
CA GLN A 283 25.07 14.91 -11.05
C GLN A 283 24.60 15.49 -9.71
N ALA A 284 23.93 16.63 -9.75
CA ALA A 284 23.26 17.21 -8.59
C ALA A 284 21.83 16.66 -8.47
N PHE A 285 21.49 16.07 -7.33
CA PHE A 285 20.13 15.67 -6.98
C PHE A 285 19.99 15.49 -5.46
N ALA A 286 18.74 15.45 -4.98
CA ALA A 286 18.40 15.13 -3.60
C ALA A 286 18.31 13.61 -3.41
N LEU A 287 19.15 13.05 -2.53
CA LEU A 287 18.95 11.69 -2.03
C LEU A 287 18.04 11.76 -0.79
N ASN A 288 16.83 11.23 -0.91
CA ASN A 288 15.82 11.19 0.13
C ASN A 288 15.83 9.81 0.81
N LEU A 289 16.26 9.76 2.07
CA LEU A 289 16.25 8.55 2.88
C LEU A 289 15.05 8.58 3.82
N ARG A 290 14.19 7.55 3.79
CA ARG A 290 13.09 7.45 4.75
C ARG A 290 13.66 7.31 6.17
N ILE A 291 13.16 8.09 7.11
CA ILE A 291 13.34 7.81 8.53
C ILE A 291 12.06 7.10 8.98
N PRO A 292 12.11 5.79 9.27
CA PRO A 292 10.90 5.04 9.64
C PRO A 292 10.26 5.61 10.90
N GLY A 293 8.92 5.68 10.94
CA GLY A 293 8.20 6.24 12.08
C GLY A 293 8.40 5.50 13.42
N TRP A 294 8.96 4.29 13.40
CA TRP A 294 9.34 3.53 14.61
C TRP A 294 10.71 3.93 15.18
N CYS A 295 11.52 4.71 14.46
CA CYS A 295 12.91 4.99 14.80
C CYS A 295 13.08 6.40 15.39
N ASP A 296 13.37 6.47 16.70
CA ASP A 296 13.60 7.74 17.41
C ASP A 296 15.03 8.27 17.24
N GLU A 297 16.02 7.38 17.14
CA GLU A 297 17.44 7.72 17.08
C GLU A 297 18.07 7.18 15.80
N TRP A 298 18.68 8.07 15.02
CA TRP A 298 19.33 7.73 13.76
C TRP A 298 20.50 8.65 13.46
N SER A 299 21.39 8.22 12.57
CA SER A 299 22.48 9.06 12.07
C SER A 299 22.75 8.82 10.59
N VAL A 300 23.20 9.87 9.89
CA VAL A 300 23.59 9.77 8.48
C VAL A 300 25.01 10.24 8.30
N LYS A 301 25.80 9.48 7.54
CA LYS A 301 27.13 9.86 7.08
C LYS A 301 27.21 9.83 5.57
N VAL A 302 28.01 10.73 5.03
CA VAL A 302 28.38 10.73 3.61
C VAL A 302 29.90 10.71 3.54
N ASN A 303 30.46 9.68 2.90
CA ASN A 303 31.90 9.44 2.83
C ASN A 303 32.60 9.45 4.21
N GLY A 304 31.92 8.93 5.23
CA GLY A 304 32.42 8.85 6.61
C GLY A 304 32.22 10.11 7.46
N GLU A 305 31.78 11.23 6.88
CA GLU A 305 31.49 12.47 7.60
C GLU A 305 30.01 12.54 7.99
N ILE A 306 29.73 12.89 9.26
CA ILE A 306 28.36 13.04 9.76
C ILE A 306 27.69 14.22 9.07
N VAL A 307 26.50 14.00 8.50
CA VAL A 307 25.68 15.05 7.91
C VAL A 307 24.56 15.38 8.90
N ALA A 308 24.62 16.59 9.46
CA ALA A 308 23.52 17.12 10.26
C ALA A 308 22.30 17.30 9.36
N THR A 309 21.26 16.52 9.63
CA THR A 309 20.02 16.54 8.87
C THR A 309 18.84 16.55 9.82
N THR A 310 17.68 16.97 9.32
CA THR A 310 16.41 16.87 10.03
C THR A 310 15.42 16.30 9.03
N PRO A 311 14.54 15.36 9.43
CA PRO A 311 13.56 14.85 8.51
C PRO A 311 12.69 16.03 8.07
N SER A 312 12.37 16.06 6.78
CA SER A 312 11.24 16.84 6.29
C SER A 312 10.00 16.47 7.11
N GLY A 313 9.00 17.35 7.15
CA GLY A 313 7.70 17.05 7.78
C GLY A 313 6.94 15.85 7.16
N LYS A 314 7.57 15.13 6.23
CA LYS A 314 7.08 13.96 5.50
C LYS A 314 7.94 12.71 5.74
N GLY A 315 8.77 12.66 6.79
CA GLY A 315 9.50 11.44 7.18
C GLY A 315 10.69 11.07 6.28
N TYR A 316 11.24 12.01 5.52
CA TYR A 316 12.47 11.82 4.73
C TYR A 316 13.55 12.81 5.11
N VAL A 317 14.78 12.34 5.23
CA VAL A 317 15.98 13.18 5.23
C VAL A 317 16.46 13.36 3.81
N ALA A 318 16.55 14.61 3.35
CA ALA A 318 17.03 14.96 2.02
C ALA A 318 18.49 15.43 2.08
N ILE A 319 19.35 14.82 1.27
CA ILE A 319 20.76 15.20 1.11
C ILE A 319 20.94 15.68 -0.32
N THR A 320 20.96 17.01 -0.50
CA THR A 320 21.15 17.63 -1.82
C THR A 320 22.61 17.99 -2.01
N ARG A 321 23.27 17.33 -2.96
CA ARG A 321 24.65 17.61 -3.36
C ARG A 321 24.89 17.18 -4.80
N THR A 322 26.05 17.55 -5.33
CA THR A 322 26.62 16.87 -6.49
C THR A 322 27.20 15.53 -6.02
N TRP A 323 26.66 14.46 -6.56
CA TRP A 323 27.09 13.09 -6.32
C TRP A 323 28.11 12.68 -7.39
N GLU A 324 29.11 11.92 -6.96
CA GLU A 324 30.17 11.37 -7.80
C GLU A 324 30.21 9.84 -7.68
N SER A 325 30.76 9.18 -8.69
CA SER A 325 30.96 7.73 -8.66
C SER A 325 31.82 7.32 -7.46
N GLY A 326 31.31 6.38 -6.66
CA GLY A 326 31.99 5.90 -5.45
C GLY A 326 31.58 6.62 -4.17
N ASP A 327 30.71 7.63 -4.24
CA ASP A 327 30.09 8.21 -3.05
C ASP A 327 29.33 7.13 -2.26
N VAL A 328 29.50 7.18 -0.93
CA VAL A 328 28.87 6.25 0.02
C VAL A 328 28.04 7.03 1.03
N VAL A 329 26.81 6.58 1.24
CA VAL A 329 25.92 7.06 2.28
C VAL A 329 25.68 5.94 3.28
N GLU A 330 25.86 6.23 4.55
CA GLU A 330 25.61 5.29 5.66
C GLU A 330 24.47 5.86 6.50
N LEU A 331 23.40 5.09 6.66
CA LEU A 331 22.30 5.37 7.56
C LEU A 331 22.33 4.33 8.68
N ASP A 332 22.30 4.79 9.92
CA ASP A 332 22.21 3.95 11.10
C ASP A 332 20.88 4.27 11.79
N LEU A 333 20.03 3.25 11.95
CA LEU A 333 18.73 3.34 12.62
C LEU A 333 18.81 2.55 13.94
N ALA A 334 18.60 3.20 15.08
CA ALA A 334 18.59 2.51 16.36
C ALA A 334 17.39 1.55 16.45
N MET A 335 17.65 0.28 16.72
CA MET A 335 16.63 -0.78 16.86
C MET A 335 16.60 -1.37 18.28
N PRO A 336 16.26 -0.59 19.33
CA PRO A 336 16.03 -1.15 20.65
C PRO A 336 14.74 -1.98 20.66
N VAL A 337 14.62 -2.89 21.63
CA VAL A 337 13.32 -3.49 21.96
C VAL A 337 12.41 -2.38 22.47
N GLN A 338 11.22 -2.25 21.88
CA GLN A 338 10.21 -1.24 22.18
C GLN A 338 9.18 -1.73 23.20
#